data_AF-A0A014NQ95-F1
#
_entry.id   AF-A0A014NQ95-F1
#
_cell.length_a   1.000
_cell.length_b   1.000
_cell.length_c   1.000
_cell.angle_alpha   90.00
_cell.angle_beta   90.00
_cell.angle_gamma   90.00
#
_symmetry.space_group_name_H-M   'P 1'
#
loop_
_entity.id
_entity.type
_entity.pdbx_description
1 polymer ?
#
loop_
_entity_poly.entity_id
_entity_poly.type
_entity_poly.pdbx_seq_one_letter_code
_entity_poly.pdbx_strand_id
1 'polypeptide(L)'
;MTIRKQPNGKWLCECYPNGRDGKRMRKQFATKGEAIAFENFTMDEVNKKPWLGEKEDRRRLSEIIEQWHSLYGQTLADPKRLMAKLQIICNALGNPVASELTSGDFTKYREARLKGEVKNDTGALLPPVKPRTVNLEQSNLSAVFGTLKKMGHWPAPNPLAGLPRFRIAEGELAFLNRCA
;
A
#
# COMPACT_ATOMS: atom_id res chain seq x y z
N MET A 1 -14.32 6.98 -32.72
CA MET A 1 -13.99 8.15 -33.58
C MET A 1 -13.98 9.39 -32.73
N THR A 2 -12.80 9.99 -32.57
CA THR A 2 -12.47 11.00 -31.55
C THR A 2 -12.70 12.44 -32.03
N ILE A 3 -12.77 12.68 -33.34
CA ILE A 3 -12.90 14.02 -33.93
C ILE A 3 -14.10 14.07 -34.88
N ARG A 4 -14.99 15.05 -34.72
CA ARG A 4 -16.17 15.25 -35.58
C ARG A 4 -16.44 16.73 -35.87
N LYS A 5 -16.92 17.04 -37.08
CA LYS A 5 -17.38 18.38 -37.44
C LYS A 5 -18.76 18.64 -36.85
N GLN A 6 -18.96 19.81 -36.25
CA GLN A 6 -20.23 20.23 -35.67
C GLN A 6 -21.04 21.11 -36.64
N PRO A 7 -22.37 21.23 -36.44
CA PRO A 7 -23.24 22.06 -37.28
C PRO A 7 -22.83 23.54 -37.31
N ASN A 8 -22.16 24.02 -36.26
CA ASN A 8 -21.61 25.37 -36.15
C ASN A 8 -20.30 25.58 -36.96
N GLY A 9 -19.89 24.62 -37.78
CA GLY A 9 -18.69 24.68 -38.60
C GLY A 9 -17.37 24.33 -37.87
N LYS A 10 -17.38 24.25 -36.54
CA LYS A 10 -16.19 23.93 -35.72
C LYS A 10 -15.95 22.42 -35.62
N TRP A 11 -14.73 22.05 -35.27
CA TRP A 11 -14.31 20.66 -35.06
C TRP A 11 -14.29 20.33 -33.57
N LEU A 12 -15.00 19.29 -33.16
CA LEU A 12 -14.99 18.78 -31.79
C LEU A 12 -14.00 17.63 -31.68
N CYS A 13 -13.03 17.75 -30.78
CA CYS A 13 -12.20 16.65 -30.32
C CYS A 13 -12.72 16.14 -28.97
N GLU A 14 -12.94 14.83 -28.86
CA GLU A 14 -13.43 14.15 -27.67
C GLU A 14 -12.58 12.90 -27.43
N CYS A 15 -11.52 13.03 -26.63
CA CYS A 15 -10.56 11.96 -26.35
C CYS A 15 -10.63 11.45 -24.91
N TYR A 16 -10.18 10.20 -24.75
CA TYR A 16 -10.16 9.44 -23.49
C TYR A 16 -8.71 8.99 -23.23
N PRO A 17 -7.85 9.87 -22.70
CA PRO A 17 -6.41 9.62 -22.60
C PRO A 17 -6.08 8.41 -21.70
N ASN A 18 -6.89 8.18 -20.67
CA ASN A 18 -6.72 7.08 -19.71
C ASN A 18 -7.76 5.94 -19.94
N GLY A 19 -8.22 5.75 -21.18
CA GLY A 19 -9.23 4.72 -21.50
C GLY A 19 -10.67 5.13 -21.19
N ARG A 20 -11.62 4.20 -21.40
CA ARG A 20 -13.08 4.47 -21.43
C ARG A 20 -13.63 5.06 -20.13
N ASP A 21 -13.12 4.63 -18.98
CA ASP A 21 -13.52 5.12 -17.65
C ASP A 21 -12.61 6.26 -17.15
N GLY A 22 -11.69 6.73 -18.01
CA GLY A 22 -10.76 7.80 -17.74
C GLY A 22 -11.35 9.20 -17.88
N LYS A 23 -10.54 10.21 -17.56
CA LYS A 23 -10.92 11.62 -17.69
C LYS A 23 -11.28 11.95 -19.14
N ARG A 24 -12.54 12.33 -19.38
CA ARG A 24 -13.00 12.79 -20.70
C ARG A 24 -12.48 14.20 -20.98
N MET A 25 -11.70 14.37 -22.05
CA MET A 25 -11.27 15.68 -22.52
C MET A 25 -12.04 16.05 -23.78
N ARG A 26 -12.79 17.15 -23.71
CA ARG A 26 -13.65 17.64 -24.80
C ARG A 26 -13.33 19.10 -25.11
N LYS A 27 -12.90 19.38 -26.34
CA LYS A 27 -12.53 20.74 -26.78
C LYS A 27 -12.94 20.98 -28.24
N GLN A 28 -13.28 22.23 -28.55
CA GLN A 28 -13.66 22.66 -29.91
C GLN A 28 -12.53 23.46 -30.54
N PHE A 29 -12.33 23.26 -31.85
CA PHE A 29 -11.28 23.85 -32.66
C PHE A 29 -11.85 24.44 -33.94
N ALA A 30 -11.14 25.40 -34.53
CA ALA A 30 -11.56 26.03 -35.78
C ALA A 30 -11.29 25.09 -36.97
N THR A 31 -10.18 24.36 -36.93
CA THR A 31 -9.74 23.49 -38.03
C THR A 31 -9.66 22.01 -37.61
N LYS A 32 -9.75 21.11 -38.61
CA LYS A 32 -9.56 19.66 -38.39
C LYS A 32 -8.13 19.35 -37.92
N GLY A 33 -7.14 20.07 -38.46
CA GLY A 33 -5.73 19.89 -38.14
C GLY A 33 -5.42 20.19 -36.68
N GLU A 34 -5.97 21.28 -36.13
CA GLU A 34 -5.85 21.61 -34.70
C GLU A 34 -6.45 20.53 -33.81
N ALA A 35 -7.63 19.99 -34.17
CA ALA A 35 -8.27 18.93 -33.42
C ALA A 35 -7.41 17.65 -33.40
N ILE A 36 -6.82 17.27 -34.54
CA ILE A 36 -5.93 16.11 -34.66
C ILE A 36 -4.63 16.34 -33.87
N ALA A 37 -4.03 17.52 -33.97
CA ALA A 37 -2.82 17.86 -33.23
C ALA A 37 -3.06 17.80 -31.71
N PHE A 38 -4.22 18.28 -31.24
CA PHE A 38 -4.60 18.18 -29.83
C PHE A 38 -4.83 16.74 -29.36
N GLU A 39 -5.51 15.91 -30.15
CA GLU A 39 -5.68 14.48 -29.86
C GLU A 39 -4.32 13.79 -29.73
N ASN A 40 -3.46 13.97 -30.74
CA ASN A 40 -2.12 13.37 -30.77
C ASN A 40 -1.25 13.86 -29.62
N PHE A 41 -1.20 15.17 -29.35
CA PHE A 41 -0.45 15.72 -28.23
C PHE A 41 -0.89 15.12 -26.89
N THR A 42 -2.21 15.03 -26.68
CA THR A 42 -2.78 14.53 -25.42
C THR A 42 -2.51 13.04 -25.23
N MET A 43 -2.65 12.24 -26.30
CA MET A 43 -2.34 10.81 -26.26
C MET A 43 -0.84 10.55 -26.13
N ASP A 44 0.00 11.35 -26.79
CA ASP A 44 1.45 11.27 -26.71
C ASP A 44 1.98 11.70 -25.33
N GLU A 45 1.34 12.66 -24.65
CA GLU A 45 1.64 12.98 -23.25
C GLU A 45 1.37 11.80 -22.31
N VAL A 46 0.28 11.05 -22.51
CA VAL A 46 -0.01 9.84 -21.74
C VAL A 46 1.00 8.74 -22.05
N ASN A 47 1.34 8.53 -23.32
CA ASN A 47 2.33 7.53 -23.73
C ASN A 47 3.74 7.86 -23.25
N LYS A 48 4.13 9.15 -23.24
CA LYS A 48 5.43 9.62 -22.73
C LYS A 48 5.51 9.59 -21.21
N LYS A 49 4.37 9.59 -20.52
CA LYS A 49 4.27 9.54 -19.08
C LYS A 49 3.37 8.36 -18.65
N PRO A 50 3.77 7.09 -18.89
CA PRO A 50 2.94 5.93 -18.50
C PRO A 50 2.57 5.95 -17.00
N TRP A 51 3.46 6.50 -16.16
CA TRP A 51 3.28 6.67 -14.71
C TRP A 51 2.21 7.71 -14.32
N LEU A 52 1.74 8.56 -15.25
CA LEU A 52 0.59 9.46 -15.02
C LEU A 52 -0.76 8.75 -15.26
N GLY A 53 -0.73 7.56 -15.86
CA GLY A 53 -1.89 6.68 -16.06
C GLY A 53 -2.01 5.58 -15.00
N GLU A 54 -0.93 5.23 -14.29
CA GLU A 54 -1.01 4.36 -13.12
C GLU A 54 -1.73 5.12 -12.00
N LYS A 55 -3.01 4.78 -11.81
CA LYS A 55 -3.82 5.29 -10.72
C LYS A 55 -3.06 4.99 -9.43
N GLU A 56 -2.64 6.04 -8.74
CA GLU A 56 -1.96 5.94 -7.46
C GLU A 56 -2.72 4.98 -6.54
N ASP A 57 -2.00 4.03 -5.96
CA ASP A 57 -2.61 3.01 -5.12
C ASP A 57 -3.04 3.63 -3.80
N ARG A 58 -4.35 3.90 -3.70
CA ARG A 58 -5.01 4.53 -2.55
C ARG A 58 -5.55 3.53 -1.53
N ARG A 59 -5.22 2.24 -1.67
CA ARG A 59 -5.67 1.22 -0.72
C ARG A 59 -5.13 1.52 0.67
N ARG A 60 -6.00 1.37 1.66
CA ARG A 60 -5.62 1.52 3.08
C ARG A 60 -4.81 0.32 3.55
N LEU A 61 -4.03 0.51 4.61
CA LEU A 61 -3.24 -0.57 5.21
C LEU A 61 -4.11 -1.77 5.61
N SER A 62 -5.32 -1.54 6.12
CA SER A 62 -6.27 -2.61 6.45
C SER A 62 -6.64 -3.46 5.22
N GLU A 63 -6.89 -2.83 4.07
CA GLU A 63 -7.25 -3.51 2.83
C GLU A 63 -6.09 -4.36 2.30
N ILE A 64 -4.85 -3.85 2.41
CA ILE A 64 -3.64 -4.59 2.05
C ILE A 64 -3.47 -5.83 2.94
N ILE A 65 -3.70 -5.70 4.25
CA ILE A 65 -3.62 -6.81 5.21
C ILE A 65 -4.70 -7.85 4.92
N GLU A 66 -5.94 -7.44 4.66
CA GLU A 66 -7.06 -8.33 4.32
C GLU A 66 -6.81 -9.08 3.01
N GLN A 67 -6.36 -8.38 1.97
CA GLN A 67 -6.01 -9.01 0.69
C GLN A 67 -4.90 -10.04 0.87
N TRP A 68 -3.84 -9.68 1.62
CA TRP A 68 -2.77 -10.61 1.94
C TRP A 68 -3.28 -11.84 2.70
N HIS A 69 -4.17 -11.65 3.68
CA HIS A 69 -4.74 -12.75 4.45
C HIS A 69 -5.57 -13.69 3.56
N SER A 70 -6.39 -13.14 2.68
CA SER A 70 -7.21 -13.90 1.73
C SER A 70 -6.37 -14.71 0.73
N LEU A 71 -5.29 -14.12 0.20
CA LEU A 71 -4.46 -14.77 -0.82
C LEU A 71 -3.44 -15.75 -0.22
N TYR A 72 -2.89 -15.45 0.95
CA TYR A 72 -1.77 -16.20 1.52
C TYR A 72 -1.89 -16.42 3.02
N GLY A 73 -2.22 -15.39 3.80
CA GLY A 73 -2.13 -15.44 5.26
C GLY A 73 -2.95 -16.54 5.93
N GLN A 74 -4.08 -16.93 5.33
CA GLN A 74 -4.91 -18.06 5.80
C GLN A 74 -4.19 -19.42 5.79
N THR A 75 -3.11 -19.57 5.02
CA THR A 75 -2.36 -20.83 4.90
C THR A 75 -1.29 -21.04 5.98
N LEU A 76 -1.05 -20.03 6.82
CA LEU A 76 -0.05 -20.10 7.88
C LEU A 76 -0.54 -20.92 9.08
N ALA A 77 0.39 -21.32 9.94
CA ALA A 77 0.10 -22.18 11.11
C ALA A 77 -0.88 -21.54 12.11
N ASP A 78 -0.87 -20.21 12.26
CA ASP A 78 -1.76 -19.48 13.18
C ASP A 78 -2.23 -18.16 12.55
N PRO A 79 -3.18 -18.22 11.60
CA PRO A 79 -3.59 -17.06 10.81
C PRO A 79 -4.37 -16.04 11.67
N LYS A 80 -5.18 -16.52 12.61
CA LYS A 80 -6.00 -15.67 13.51
C LYS A 80 -5.12 -14.80 14.40
N ARG A 81 -4.11 -15.40 15.04
CA ARG A 81 -3.18 -14.65 15.90
C ARG A 81 -2.39 -13.63 15.10
N LEU A 82 -1.93 -13.99 13.91
CA LEU A 82 -1.17 -13.09 13.06
C LEU A 82 -2.04 -11.90 12.59
N MET A 83 -3.27 -12.16 12.16
CA MET A 83 -4.24 -11.15 11.77
C MET A 83 -4.51 -10.18 12.91
N ALA A 84 -4.73 -10.67 14.13
CA ALA A 84 -4.90 -9.83 15.31
C ALA A 84 -3.68 -8.93 15.58
N LYS A 85 -2.46 -9.43 15.36
CA LYS A 85 -1.24 -8.61 15.49
C LYS A 85 -1.13 -7.55 14.41
N LEU A 86 -1.45 -7.90 13.16
CA LEU A 86 -1.46 -6.95 12.05
C LEU A 86 -2.53 -5.86 12.25
N GLN A 87 -3.69 -6.21 12.80
CA GLN A 87 -4.73 -5.24 13.13
C GLN A 87 -4.30 -4.26 14.21
N ILE A 88 -3.60 -4.71 15.25
CA ILE A 88 -3.04 -3.82 16.27
C ILE A 88 -2.09 -2.80 15.63
N ILE A 89 -1.20 -3.26 14.73
CA ILE A 89 -0.28 -2.36 14.01
C ILE A 89 -1.06 -1.36 13.16
N CYS A 90 -2.05 -1.85 12.40
CA CYS A 90 -2.90 -1.03 11.53
C CYS A 90 -3.65 0.06 12.32
N ASN A 91 -4.26 -0.30 13.45
CA ASN A 91 -5.01 0.62 14.29
C ASN A 91 -4.08 1.64 14.98
N ALA A 92 -2.92 1.19 15.45
CA ALA A 92 -1.93 2.08 16.06
C ALA A 92 -1.34 3.11 15.08
N LEU A 93 -1.24 2.75 13.80
CA LEU A 93 -0.80 3.65 12.73
C LEU A 93 -1.92 4.56 12.20
N GLY A 94 -3.17 4.37 12.64
CA GLY A 94 -4.31 5.17 12.18
C GLY A 94 -4.85 4.75 10.81
N ASN A 95 -4.59 3.50 10.38
CA ASN A 95 -4.97 2.96 9.08
C ASN A 95 -4.61 3.89 7.89
N PRO A 96 -3.32 4.19 7.70
CA PRO A 96 -2.85 5.10 6.65
C PRO A 96 -3.06 4.49 5.26
N VAL A 97 -2.93 5.32 4.23
CA VAL A 97 -2.79 4.82 2.86
C VAL A 97 -1.50 3.99 2.80
N ALA A 98 -1.56 2.77 2.27
CA ALA A 98 -0.45 1.84 2.35
C ALA A 98 0.80 2.32 1.58
N SER A 99 0.61 3.13 0.54
CA SER A 99 1.68 3.76 -0.25
C SER A 99 2.35 4.93 0.47
N GLU A 100 1.66 5.55 1.43
CA GLU A 100 2.17 6.65 2.26
C GLU A 100 2.87 6.16 3.53
N LEU A 101 2.73 4.87 3.87
CA LEU A 101 3.36 4.29 5.06
C LEU A 101 4.89 4.38 4.96
N THR A 102 5.51 5.04 5.93
CA THR A 102 6.97 5.17 5.98
C THR A 102 7.60 4.31 7.07
N SER A 103 8.91 4.07 6.95
CA SER A 103 9.71 3.50 8.04
C SER A 103 9.66 4.36 9.31
N GLY A 104 9.55 5.68 9.16
CA GLY A 104 9.37 6.65 10.24
C GLY A 104 8.11 6.39 11.06
N ASP A 105 6.98 6.13 10.40
CA ASP A 105 5.71 5.83 11.09
C ASP A 105 5.82 4.54 11.91
N PHE A 106 6.47 3.52 11.35
CA PHE A 106 6.72 2.29 12.09
C PHE A 106 7.71 2.48 13.25
N THR A 107 8.68 3.40 13.14
CA THR A 107 9.58 3.71 14.26
C THR A 107 8.87 4.39 15.43
N LYS A 108 7.87 5.25 15.16
CA LYS A 108 7.00 5.83 16.19
C LYS A 108 6.13 4.75 16.83
N TYR A 109 5.57 3.86 16.00
CA TYR A 109 4.78 2.72 16.49
C TYR A 109 5.60 1.84 17.45
N ARG A 110 6.81 1.43 17.10
CA ARG A 110 7.63 0.55 17.97
C ARG A 110 7.99 1.20 19.29
N GLU A 111 8.23 2.51 19.32
CA GLU A 111 8.50 3.25 20.55
C GLU A 111 7.27 3.23 21.47
N ALA A 112 6.11 3.61 20.94
CA ALA A 112 4.84 3.56 21.68
C ALA A 112 4.52 2.13 22.15
N ARG A 113 4.84 1.11 21.34
CA ARG A 113 4.60 -0.29 21.67
C ARG A 113 5.47 -0.77 22.84
N LEU A 114 6.72 -0.32 22.91
CA LEU A 114 7.62 -0.60 24.03
C LEU A 114 7.19 0.11 25.31
N LYS A 115 6.61 1.32 25.21
CA LYS A 115 6.11 2.09 26.36
C LYS A 115 4.72 1.64 26.85
N GLY A 116 4.01 0.82 26.08
CA GLY A 116 2.62 0.44 26.40
C GLY A 116 1.61 1.56 26.09
N GLU A 117 1.94 2.45 25.16
CA GLU A 117 1.11 3.60 24.78
C GLU A 117 0.16 3.28 23.61
N VAL A 118 0.26 2.07 23.04
CA VAL A 118 -0.60 1.62 21.95
C VAL A 118 -1.95 1.16 22.50
N LYS A 119 -3.04 1.67 21.93
CA LYS A 119 -4.40 1.27 22.28
C LYS A 119 -4.84 0.02 21.53
N ASN A 120 -5.67 -0.80 22.16
CA ASN A 120 -6.41 -1.86 21.50
C ASN A 120 -7.70 -1.31 20.88
N ASP A 121 -8.49 -2.20 20.26
CA ASP A 121 -9.75 -1.86 19.60
C ASP A 121 -10.81 -1.30 20.56
N THR A 122 -10.72 -1.60 21.85
CA THR A 122 -11.60 -1.08 22.91
C THR A 122 -11.12 0.26 23.49
N GLY A 123 -10.01 0.82 22.97
CA GLY A 123 -9.40 2.06 23.44
C GLY A 123 -8.53 1.93 24.70
N ALA A 124 -8.38 0.72 25.26
CA ALA A 124 -7.53 0.45 26.40
C ALA A 124 -6.05 0.36 26.00
N LEU A 125 -5.15 0.83 26.85
CA LEU A 125 -3.71 0.74 26.63
C LEU A 125 -3.25 -0.72 26.72
N LEU A 126 -2.50 -1.16 25.72
CA LEU A 126 -1.83 -2.44 25.72
C LEU A 126 -0.60 -2.38 26.62
N PRO A 127 -0.28 -3.46 27.34
CA PRO A 127 0.91 -3.48 28.18
C PRO A 127 2.19 -3.32 27.33
N PRO A 128 3.26 -2.75 27.92
CA PRO A 128 4.61 -2.76 27.37
C PRO A 128 5.03 -4.15 26.89
N VAL A 129 5.69 -4.21 25.73
CA VAL A 129 6.21 -5.48 25.18
C VAL A 129 7.73 -5.49 25.14
N LYS A 130 8.31 -6.69 25.03
CA LYS A 130 9.76 -6.85 24.85
C LYS A 130 10.16 -6.51 23.40
N PRO A 131 11.41 -6.08 23.14
CA PRO A 131 11.92 -5.82 21.79
C PRO A 131 11.74 -6.99 20.81
N ARG A 132 11.78 -8.23 21.31
CA ARG A 132 11.47 -9.45 20.54
C ARG A 132 10.09 -9.42 19.88
N THR A 133 9.09 -8.94 20.61
CA THR A 133 7.72 -8.86 20.10
C THR A 133 7.63 -7.85 18.96
N VAL A 134 8.26 -6.68 19.12
CA VAL A 134 8.25 -5.66 18.06
C VAL A 134 9.01 -6.13 16.82
N ASN A 135 10.13 -6.83 16.97
CA ASN A 135 10.85 -7.43 15.84
C ASN A 135 9.98 -8.43 15.07
N LEU A 136 9.14 -9.20 15.77
CA LEU A 136 8.19 -10.11 15.15
C LEU A 136 7.09 -9.34 14.41
N GLU A 137 6.51 -8.31 15.03
CA GLU A 137 5.53 -7.42 14.42
C GLU A 137 6.07 -6.76 13.14
N GLN A 138 7.33 -6.28 13.15
CA GLN A 138 8.03 -5.75 11.97
C GLN A 138 8.18 -6.82 10.88
N SER A 139 8.55 -8.05 11.27
CA SER A 139 8.72 -9.15 10.32
C SER A 139 7.40 -9.55 9.67
N ASN A 140 6.31 -9.58 10.45
CA ASN A 140 4.97 -9.89 9.96
C ASN A 140 4.51 -8.85 8.95
N LEU A 141 4.61 -7.56 9.27
CA LEU A 141 4.19 -6.49 8.36
C LEU A 141 5.09 -6.45 7.11
N SER A 142 6.39 -6.68 7.26
CA SER A 142 7.31 -6.83 6.12
C SER A 142 6.94 -8.03 5.23
N ALA A 143 6.45 -9.12 5.81
CA ALA A 143 6.01 -10.28 5.04
C ALA A 143 4.74 -10.00 4.23
N VAL A 144 3.79 -9.21 4.77
CA VAL A 144 2.58 -8.76 4.04
C VAL A 144 2.96 -8.07 2.73
N PHE A 145 3.77 -7.01 2.79
CA PHE A 145 4.18 -6.29 1.60
C PHE A 145 5.08 -7.12 0.69
N GLY A 146 6.01 -7.88 1.27
CA GLY A 146 6.94 -8.70 0.50
C GLY A 146 6.26 -9.83 -0.29
N THR A 147 5.23 -10.46 0.27
CA THR A 147 4.48 -11.53 -0.41
C THR A 147 3.51 -10.97 -1.44
N LEU A 148 2.76 -9.92 -1.14
CA LEU A 148 1.90 -9.26 -2.14
C LEU A 148 2.70 -8.73 -3.33
N LYS A 149 3.91 -8.20 -3.09
CA LYS A 149 4.82 -7.79 -4.17
C LYS A 149 5.23 -8.97 -5.05
N LYS A 150 5.59 -10.11 -4.45
CA LYS A 150 5.92 -11.34 -5.20
C LYS A 150 4.74 -11.85 -6.04
N MET A 151 3.51 -11.66 -5.56
CA MET A 151 2.29 -12.05 -6.27
C MET A 151 1.83 -11.00 -7.31
N GLY A 152 2.54 -9.87 -7.47
CA GLY A 152 2.14 -8.81 -8.40
C GLY A 152 0.97 -7.94 -7.93
N HIS A 153 0.55 -8.07 -6.67
CA HIS A 153 -0.55 -7.29 -6.08
C HIS A 153 -0.08 -6.01 -5.37
N TRP A 154 1.24 -5.79 -5.25
CA TRP A 154 1.81 -4.58 -4.66
C TRP A 154 2.97 -4.06 -5.53
N PRO A 155 2.82 -2.89 -6.20
CA PRO A 155 3.84 -2.38 -7.10
C PRO A 155 5.01 -1.70 -6.36
N ALA A 156 4.73 -1.04 -5.24
CA ALA A 156 5.70 -0.25 -4.49
C ALA A 156 6.75 -1.11 -3.77
N PRO A 157 7.89 -0.53 -3.33
CA PRO A 157 8.78 -1.21 -2.40
C PRO A 157 8.08 -1.50 -1.06
N ASN A 158 8.64 -2.42 -0.29
CA ASN A 158 8.19 -2.66 1.07
C ASN A 158 8.62 -1.46 1.94
N PRO A 159 7.67 -0.78 2.63
CA PRO A 159 7.97 0.43 3.40
C PRO A 159 8.88 0.18 4.61
N LEU A 160 9.01 -1.08 5.05
CA LEU A 160 9.88 -1.51 6.15
C LEU A 160 11.21 -2.10 5.66
N ALA A 161 11.48 -2.09 4.35
CA ALA A 161 12.73 -2.59 3.81
C ALA A 161 13.91 -1.81 4.40
N GLY A 162 14.91 -2.53 4.93
CA GLY A 162 16.11 -1.94 5.52
C GLY A 162 15.96 -1.37 6.93
N LEU A 163 14.75 -1.38 7.53
CA LEU A 163 14.57 -0.91 8.89
C LEU A 163 15.29 -1.84 9.90
N PRO A 164 16.21 -1.33 10.74
CA PRO A 164 16.96 -2.18 11.67
C PRO A 164 16.05 -2.73 12.76
N ARG A 165 16.24 -4.02 13.05
CA ARG A 165 15.62 -4.72 14.17
C ARG A 165 16.35 -4.39 15.48
N PHE A 166 15.65 -4.48 16.60
CA PHE A 166 16.30 -4.38 17.91
C PHE A 166 17.26 -5.55 18.12
N ARG A 167 18.46 -5.27 18.61
CA ARG A 167 19.39 -6.31 19.06
C ARG A 167 18.85 -6.93 20.35
N ILE A 168 18.79 -8.26 20.38
CA ILE A 168 18.31 -9.03 21.54
C ILE A 168 19.48 -9.92 21.94
N ALA A 169 19.97 -9.78 23.17
CA ALA A 169 20.88 -10.75 23.73
C ALA A 169 20.12 -12.09 23.83
N GLU A 170 20.69 -13.16 23.28
CA GLU A 170 20.11 -14.49 23.48
C GLU A 170 20.13 -14.79 24.97
N GLY A 171 18.95 -15.01 25.55
CA GLY A 171 18.87 -15.53 26.91
C GLY A 171 19.35 -16.98 26.89
N GLU A 172 20.19 -17.35 27.86
CA GLU A 172 20.66 -18.72 28.02
C GLU A 172 19.47 -19.67 27.99
N LEU A 173 19.46 -20.56 26.98
CA LEU A 173 18.48 -21.63 26.89
C LEU A 173 18.74 -22.57 28.06
N ALA A 174 17.96 -22.47 29.13
CA ALA A 174 17.96 -23.46 30.20
C ALA A 174 17.45 -24.79 29.61
N PHE A 175 18.37 -25.68 29.26
CA PHE A 175 18.05 -27.02 28.79
C PHE A 175 17.45 -27.80 29.96
N LEU A 176 16.20 -28.24 29.82
CA LEU A 176 15.58 -29.17 30.77
C LEU A 176 16.24 -30.55 30.57
N ASN A 177 17.28 -30.83 31.34
CA ASN A 177 17.76 -32.20 31.55
C ASN A 177 16.68 -32.98 32.30
N ARG A 178 15.77 -33.65 31.59
CA ARG A 178 15.02 -34.75 32.20
C ARG A 178 16.00 -35.91 32.38
N CYS A 179 16.51 -36.06 33.60
CA CYS A 179 17.16 -37.28 34.05
C CYS A 179 16.13 -38.23 34.67
N ALA A 180 16.31 -39.51 34.32
CA ALA A 180 15.70 -40.74 34.82
C ALA A 180 14.23 -41.01 34.46
#